data_AF-A0AAN4MY88-F1
#
_entry.id   AF-A0AAN4MY88-F1
#
_cell.length_a   1.000
_cell.length_b   1.000
_cell.length_c   1.000
_cell.angle_alpha   90.00
_cell.angle_beta   90.00
_cell.angle_gamma   90.00
#
_symmetry.space_group_name_H-M   'P 1'
#
loop_
_entity.id
_entity.type
_entity.pdbx_description
1 polymer ?
#
loop_
_entity_poly.entity_id
_entity_poly.type
_entity_poly.pdbx_seq_one_letter_code
_entity_poly.pdbx_strand_id
1 'polypeptide(L)'
;MEKKAPEYLLEYGKPVIMKKVIHFKSKKDELEEPKASPFYGTMNGQVYYIVEFPQDESIESFEEGFVAQIYIWEENSKPWLLYLGNGMIENIE
;
A
#
# COMPACT_ATOMS: atom_id res chain seq x y z
N MET A 1 21.69 6.28 -18.61
CA MET A 1 21.23 4.89 -18.53
C MET A 1 20.06 4.92 -17.57
N GLU A 2 18.83 4.70 -18.06
CA GLU A 2 17.64 4.68 -17.20
C GLU A 2 17.75 3.49 -16.25
N LYS A 3 17.86 3.78 -14.95
CA LYS A 3 17.88 2.75 -13.91
C LYS A 3 16.53 2.05 -13.88
N LYS A 4 16.51 0.73 -13.75
CA LYS A 4 15.25 -0.03 -13.59
C LYS A 4 14.80 0.04 -12.13
N ALA A 5 13.49 0.07 -11.92
CA ALA A 5 12.81 0.28 -10.63
C ALA A 5 13.42 -0.40 -9.37
N PRO A 6 13.97 -1.62 -9.41
CA PRO A 6 14.54 -2.25 -8.22
C PRO A 6 15.76 -1.52 -7.64
N GLU A 7 16.56 -0.88 -8.51
CA GLU A 7 17.79 -0.19 -8.11
C GLU A 7 17.48 1.17 -7.47
N TYR A 8 16.45 1.86 -7.98
CA TYR A 8 15.96 3.13 -7.40
C TYR A 8 15.42 2.92 -5.99
N LEU A 9 14.69 1.84 -5.74
CA LEU A 9 14.02 1.60 -4.46
C LEU A 9 15.00 1.25 -3.33
N LEU A 10 16.18 0.69 -3.64
CA LEU A 10 17.23 0.41 -2.65
C LEU A 10 18.01 1.67 -2.24
N GLU A 11 18.02 2.72 -3.07
CA GLU A 11 18.72 3.98 -2.78
C GLU A 11 18.05 4.75 -1.64
N TYR A 12 16.74 4.58 -1.45
CA TYR A 12 15.96 5.23 -0.39
C TYR A 12 15.81 4.37 0.88
N GLY A 13 16.29 3.12 0.86
CA GLY A 13 16.32 2.22 2.01
C GLY A 13 15.75 0.83 1.77
N LYS A 14 15.78 -0.01 2.81
CA LYS A 14 15.14 -1.34 2.75
C LYS A 14 13.62 -1.18 2.95
N PRO A 15 12.79 -1.92 2.19
CA PRO A 15 11.35 -1.87 2.40
C PRO A 15 10.98 -2.39 3.79
N VAL A 16 9.97 -1.76 4.39
CA VAL A 16 9.37 -2.17 5.65
C VAL A 16 8.10 -2.94 5.35
N ILE A 17 7.96 -4.13 5.93
CA ILE A 17 6.79 -4.99 5.74
C ILE A 17 5.95 -4.97 7.02
N MET A 18 4.70 -4.55 6.90
CA MET A 18 3.75 -4.50 8.01
C MET A 18 2.57 -5.43 7.74
N LYS A 19 2.24 -6.29 8.70
CA LYS A 19 1.02 -7.11 8.67
C LYS A 19 -0.14 -6.32 9.28
N LYS A 20 -1.29 -6.31 8.59
CA LYS A 20 -2.52 -5.64 9.01
C LYS A 20 -3.70 -6.59 8.90
N VAL A 21 -4.72 -6.31 9.70
CA VAL A 21 -6.00 -7.02 9.69
C VAL A 21 -7.08 -5.97 9.51
N ILE A 22 -7.98 -6.19 8.56
CA ILE A 22 -9.13 -5.32 8.34
C ILE A 22 -10.02 -5.38 9.58
N HIS A 23 -10.34 -4.21 10.10
CA HIS A 23 -11.19 -4.07 11.28
C HIS A 23 -12.31 -3.08 11.00
N PHE A 24 -13.52 -3.60 10.92
CA PHE A 24 -14.75 -2.81 10.93
C PHE A 24 -15.33 -2.79 12.35
N LYS A 25 -15.84 -1.62 12.78
CA LYS A 25 -16.43 -1.47 14.13
C LYS A 25 -17.71 -2.28 14.28
N SER A 26 -18.44 -2.50 13.19
CA SER A 26 -19.65 -3.30 13.15
C SER A 26 -19.85 -3.92 11.76
N LYS A 27 -20.72 -4.94 11.68
CA LYS A 27 -21.14 -5.52 10.40
C LYS A 27 -21.86 -4.52 9.50
N LYS A 28 -22.48 -3.48 10.08
CA LYS A 28 -23.10 -2.41 9.31
C LYS A 28 -22.05 -1.60 8.58
N ASP A 29 -20.97 -1.21 9.26
CA ASP A 29 -19.87 -0.44 8.67
C ASP A 29 -19.17 -1.22 7.55
N GLU A 30 -18.99 -2.54 7.72
CA GLU A 30 -18.46 -3.43 6.68
C GLU A 30 -19.33 -3.45 5.42
N LEU A 31 -20.66 -3.50 5.56
CA LEU A 31 -21.60 -3.51 4.44
C LEU A 31 -21.77 -2.13 3.77
N GLU A 32 -21.58 -1.06 4.54
CA GLU A 32 -21.73 0.33 4.09
C GLU A 32 -20.41 0.96 3.64
N GLU A 33 -19.31 0.19 3.62
CA GLU A 33 -18.01 0.68 3.15
C GLU A 33 -18.16 1.33 1.76
N PRO A 34 -17.67 2.57 1.57
CA PRO A 34 -17.91 3.29 0.32
C PRO A 34 -17.29 2.59 -0.89
N LYS A 35 -17.96 2.60 -2.04
CA LYS A 35 -17.43 2.03 -3.29
C LYS A 35 -16.11 2.64 -3.76
N ALA A 36 -15.85 3.88 -3.36
CA ALA A 36 -14.61 4.60 -3.66
C ALA A 36 -13.50 4.28 -2.65
N SER A 37 -13.77 3.51 -1.61
CA SER A 37 -12.75 3.07 -0.66
C SER A 37 -11.95 1.92 -1.25
N PRO A 38 -10.62 1.88 -1.04
CA PRO A 38 -9.81 0.71 -1.39
C PRO A 38 -10.16 -0.54 -0.57
N PHE A 39 -10.99 -0.39 0.47
CA PHE A 39 -11.49 -1.49 1.29
C PHE A 39 -12.92 -1.92 0.93
N TYR A 40 -13.50 -1.36 -0.13
CA TYR A 40 -14.83 -1.78 -0.60
C TYR A 40 -14.87 -3.28 -0.92
N GLY A 41 -15.88 -3.97 -0.38
CA GLY A 41 -16.07 -5.41 -0.60
C GLY A 41 -15.13 -6.31 0.19
N THR A 42 -14.27 -5.73 1.03
CA THR A 42 -13.46 -6.49 1.98
C THR A 42 -14.27 -6.93 3.19
N MET A 43 -13.78 -7.94 3.90
CA MET A 43 -14.44 -8.52 5.06
C MET A 43 -13.67 -8.28 6.34
N ASN A 44 -14.40 -8.13 7.44
CA ASN A 44 -13.78 -7.99 8.76
C ASN A 44 -12.91 -9.22 9.08
N GLY A 45 -11.67 -8.99 9.53
CA GLY A 45 -10.70 -10.04 9.81
C GLY A 45 -9.85 -10.49 8.62
N GLN A 46 -10.10 -10.00 7.40
CA GLN A 46 -9.20 -10.24 6.28
C GLN A 46 -7.81 -9.64 6.55
N VAL A 47 -6.79 -10.37 6.12
CA VAL A 47 -5.39 -10.07 6.44
C VAL A 47 -4.65 -9.61 5.20
N TYR A 48 -3.80 -8.61 5.38
CA TYR A 48 -2.95 -8.09 4.33
C TYR A 48 -1.60 -7.60 4.82
N TYR A 49 -0.71 -7.37 3.87
CA TYR A 49 0.61 -6.79 4.09
C TYR A 49 0.70 -5.43 3.40
N ILE A 50 1.34 -4.49 4.06
CA ILE A 50 1.82 -3.23 3.46
C ILE A 50 3.33 -3.38 3.29
N VAL A 51 3.81 -3.25 2.06
CA VAL A 51 5.24 -3.13 1.74
C VAL A 51 5.51 -1.67 1.45
N GLU A 52 6.13 -0.99 2.42
CA GLU A 52 6.48 0.42 2.32
C GLU A 52 7.94 0.58 1.90
N PHE A 53 8.17 1.38 0.87
CA PHE A 53 9.48 1.85 0.48
C PHE A 53 9.69 3.23 1.11
N PRO A 54 10.57 3.35 2.12
CA PRO A 54 10.77 4.61 2.83
C PRO A 54 11.33 5.67 1.88
N GLN A 55 11.08 6.94 2.20
CA GLN A 55 11.80 8.05 1.58
C GLN A 55 13.12 8.32 2.29
N ASP A 56 13.97 9.09 1.59
CA ASP A 56 15.17 9.70 2.12
C ASP A 56 15.09 11.19 1.75
N GLU A 57 14.74 12.00 2.74
CA GLU A 57 14.56 13.45 2.58
C GLU A 57 15.85 14.17 2.15
N SER A 58 17.02 13.54 2.32
CA SER A 58 18.28 14.08 1.80
C SER A 58 18.41 13.97 0.29
N ILE A 59 17.62 13.09 -0.33
CA ILE A 59 17.54 12.89 -1.78
C ILE A 59 16.33 13.64 -2.34
N GLU A 60 15.13 13.29 -1.83
CA GLU A 60 13.86 13.85 -2.28
C GLU A 60 12.80 13.70 -1.17
N SER A 61 11.99 14.74 -1.01
CA SER A 61 10.82 14.70 -0.13
C SER A 61 9.58 14.37 -0.92
N PHE A 62 8.79 13.44 -0.40
CA PHE A 62 7.47 13.05 -0.87
C PHE A 62 6.42 13.55 0.12
N GLU A 63 5.25 13.95 -0.37
CA GLU A 63 4.18 14.52 0.49
C GLU A 63 3.73 13.53 1.58
N GLU A 64 3.81 12.24 1.29
CA GLU A 64 3.22 11.17 2.09
C GLU A 64 4.21 10.49 3.04
N GLY A 65 5.48 10.91 3.01
CA GLY A 65 6.51 10.38 3.91
C GLY A 65 7.15 9.07 3.44
N PHE A 66 6.81 8.57 2.26
CA PHE A 66 7.35 7.35 1.67
C PHE A 66 7.40 7.46 0.15
N VAL A 67 8.22 6.64 -0.51
CA VAL A 67 8.31 6.59 -1.98
C VAL A 67 7.12 5.83 -2.56
N ALA A 68 6.80 4.68 -1.98
CA ALA A 68 5.64 3.89 -2.37
C ALA A 68 5.16 2.96 -1.23
N GLN A 69 3.87 2.64 -1.23
CA GLN A 69 3.28 1.56 -0.44
C GLN A 69 2.51 0.61 -1.36
N ILE A 70 2.78 -0.69 -1.21
CA ILE A 70 2.07 -1.75 -1.91
C ILE A 70 1.26 -2.55 -0.92
N TYR A 71 -0.02 -2.71 -1.19
CA TYR A 71 -0.95 -3.47 -0.37
C TYR A 71 -1.18 -4.83 -1.02
N ILE A 72 -0.86 -5.92 -0.30
CA ILE A 72 -0.81 -7.29 -0.82
C ILE A 72 -1.61 -8.24 0.06
N TRP A 73 -2.56 -8.96 -0.54
CA TRP A 73 -3.45 -9.86 0.20
C TRP A 73 -2.68 -11.07 0.75
N GLU A 74 -2.91 -11.46 1.99
CA GLU A 74 -2.27 -12.67 2.56
C GLU A 74 -2.72 -13.94 1.83
N GLU A 75 -3.99 -14.03 1.48
CA GLU A 75 -4.61 -15.26 0.95
C GLU A 75 -4.06 -15.71 -0.41
N ASN A 76 -3.70 -14.75 -1.28
CA ASN A 76 -3.36 -15.03 -2.68
C ASN A 76 -2.12 -14.28 -3.15
N SER A 77 -1.49 -13.49 -2.27
CA SER A 77 -0.30 -12.68 -2.57
C SER A 77 -0.47 -11.70 -3.73
N LYS A 78 -1.71 -11.39 -4.13
CA LYS A 78 -1.97 -10.39 -5.17
C LYS A 78 -1.92 -8.99 -4.58
N PRO A 79 -1.18 -8.06 -5.21
CA PRO A 79 -1.31 -6.65 -4.88
C PRO A 79 -2.69 -6.15 -5.32
N TRP A 80 -3.26 -5.18 -4.61
CA TRP A 80 -4.52 -4.55 -5.02
C TRP A 80 -4.52 -3.02 -4.95
N LEU A 81 -3.56 -2.43 -4.25
CA LEU A 81 -3.38 -0.98 -4.17
C LEU A 81 -1.89 -0.63 -4.19
N LEU A 82 -1.56 0.39 -5.00
CA LEU A 82 -0.25 1.05 -5.00
C LEU A 82 -0.44 2.53 -4.73
N TYR A 83 0.13 2.97 -3.62
CA TYR A 83 0.19 4.37 -3.27
C TYR A 83 1.61 4.86 -3.55
N LEU A 84 1.77 5.95 -4.29
CA LEU A 84 3.07 6.60 -4.53
C LEU A 84 3.17 7.84 -3.63
N GLY A 85 4.38 8.21 -3.25
CA GLY A 85 4.62 9.34 -2.35
C GLY A 85 4.08 10.68 -2.84
N ASN A 86 3.86 10.82 -4.15
CA ASN A 86 3.36 12.02 -4.82
C ASN A 86 2.08 11.74 -5.66
N GLY A 87 1.33 10.67 -5.36
CA GLY A 87 0.08 10.32 -6.06
C GLY A 87 -0.38 8.88 -5.86
N MET A 88 -1.58 8.52 -6.31
CA MET A 88 -2.15 7.17 -6.10
C MET A 88 -2.40 6.44 -7.43
N ILE A 89 -2.12 5.13 -7.49
CA ILE A 89 -2.51 4.23 -8.58
C ILE A 89 -3.35 3.08 -8.01
N GLU A 90 -4.64 3.06 -8.33
CA GLU A 90 -5.56 1.98 -7.94
C GLU A 90 -5.64 0.89 -9.03
N ASN A 91 -5.98 -0.35 -8.65
CA ASN A 91 -6.24 -1.47 -9.58
C ASN A 91 -5.06 -1.84 -10.49
N ILE A 92 -3.94 -2.25 -9.91
CA ILE A 92 -2.81 -2.79 -10.69
C ILE A 92 -3.21 -4.17 -11.21
N GLU A 93 -3.45 -4.28 -12.53
CA GLU A 93 -3.67 -5.56 -13.24
C GLU A 93 -2.35 -6.32 -13.50
#